data_AF-A0A819FUF0-F1
#
_entry.id   AF-A0A819FUF0-F1
#
_cell.length_a   1.000
_cell.length_b   1.000
_cell.length_c   1.000
_cell.angle_alpha   90.00
_cell.angle_beta   90.00
_cell.angle_gamma   90.00
#
_symmetry.space_group_name_H-M   'P 1'
#
loop_
_entity.id
_entity.type
_entity.pdbx_description
1 polymer ?
#
loop_
_entity_poly.entity_id
_entity_poly.type
_entity_poly.pdbx_seq_one_letter_code
_entity_poly.pdbx_strand_id
1 'polypeptide(L)'
;MSSNKNLLRLNKLYRTQENSLTDVVRITDENIPKYRQVNYDAMRDIINERKICGTQALERISKLQNDSHAIREQAELKISRDYWFNEQYKLNQQYRKYDDEHQTWLTEAFHDPDLLSIFHEITRYRIWLDENTIKFRKTTVLPIIQLKEELQSKTITTDNISDIIDALQIVKKEQYELILILNQEERQLEDELKEFRKYIDEDDEINMIEEGIPESIVELSCPDDELRATMLQEFLIIDHKYRETLLDLDANYLYIVDDLFSQENGGWDIDEHEMLVHLYEMYPGDVKKRRTCIYNHFHRYYPKRSRQEMLKHEEWYNAQTYYLKHKHLILYEWKQARIALKLKAQVVFQEAYELQERLAQQHEEKMKQRALCEQLANQVQKWRDKQLEILEIKRKLEESKRQAELEKIRQEHERSQKQRQQTKEKLAEYYSKKEQIRLAEYEKEQRRLDEMQSILAEQHRKDWERVKFRQEEYEQKRQDLRERNQNEEREEIAKEERLQALAERVRPHVEIDHARVLQPTKVN
;
A
#
# COMPACT_ATOMS: atom_id res chain seq x y z
N MET A 1 -72.42 22.43 -35.52
CA MET A 1 -73.86 22.61 -35.19
C MET A 1 -74.73 23.22 -36.32
N SER A 2 -74.16 23.72 -37.43
CA SER A 2 -74.97 24.31 -38.54
C SER A 2 -75.63 23.26 -39.46
N SER A 3 -75.07 22.05 -39.56
CA SER A 3 -75.59 20.99 -40.45
C SER A 3 -76.96 20.42 -40.01
N ASN A 4 -77.22 20.35 -38.69
CA ASN A 4 -78.48 19.81 -38.15
C ASN A 4 -79.69 20.73 -38.37
N LYS A 5 -79.49 22.05 -38.51
CA LYS A 5 -80.58 23.00 -38.80
C LYS A 5 -81.08 22.90 -40.24
N ASN A 6 -80.20 22.52 -41.18
CA ASN A 6 -80.57 22.32 -42.59
C ASN A 6 -81.30 21.00 -42.83
N LEU A 7 -80.92 19.93 -42.11
CA LEU A 7 -81.65 18.65 -42.13
C LEU A 7 -83.07 18.77 -41.54
N LEU A 8 -83.27 19.57 -40.47
CA LEU A 8 -84.61 19.83 -39.92
C LEU A 8 -85.49 20.69 -40.84
N ARG A 9 -84.90 21.62 -41.60
CA ARG A 9 -85.64 22.43 -42.61
C ARG A 9 -86.06 21.60 -43.81
N LEU A 10 -85.19 20.70 -44.29
CA LEU A 10 -85.54 19.74 -45.34
C LEU A 10 -86.65 18.78 -44.88
N ASN A 11 -86.56 18.23 -43.66
CA ASN A 11 -87.62 17.35 -43.14
C ASN A 11 -88.99 18.05 -42.97
N LYS A 12 -89.00 19.35 -42.63
CA LYS A 12 -90.24 20.14 -42.60
C LYS A 12 -90.85 20.36 -43.99
N LEU A 13 -90.03 20.57 -45.02
CA LEU A 13 -90.47 20.68 -46.41
C LEU A 13 -90.98 19.35 -46.98
N TYR A 14 -90.37 18.23 -46.58
CA TYR A 14 -90.81 16.89 -46.98
C TYR A 14 -92.18 16.51 -46.37
N ARG A 15 -92.44 16.84 -45.09
CA ARG A 15 -93.76 16.59 -44.47
C ARG A 15 -94.89 17.44 -45.05
N THR A 16 -94.59 18.65 -45.53
CA THR A 16 -95.62 19.50 -46.18
C THR A 16 -95.99 19.06 -47.59
N GLN A 17 -95.15 18.26 -48.27
CA GLN A 17 -95.45 17.72 -49.61
C GLN A 17 -96.01 16.29 -49.60
N GLU A 18 -95.76 15.48 -48.56
CA GLU A 18 -96.47 14.20 -48.39
C GLU A 18 -97.95 14.38 -48.07
N ASN A 19 -98.31 15.44 -47.33
CA ASN A 19 -99.70 15.77 -47.02
C ASN A 19 -100.49 16.21 -48.26
N SER A 20 -99.85 16.72 -49.33
CA SER A 20 -100.55 17.02 -50.60
C SER A 20 -100.76 15.80 -51.50
N LEU A 21 -100.20 14.64 -51.15
CA LEU A 21 -100.37 13.38 -51.87
C LEU A 21 -101.26 12.36 -51.12
N THR A 22 -101.68 12.68 -49.89
CA THR A 22 -102.52 11.83 -49.04
C THR A 22 -103.71 12.57 -48.40
N ASP A 23 -104.35 13.48 -49.15
CA ASP A 23 -105.69 13.95 -48.79
C ASP A 23 -106.72 12.85 -49.08
N VAL A 24 -106.88 11.94 -48.10
CA VAL A 24 -108.00 11.00 -48.03
C VAL A 24 -109.20 11.76 -47.50
N VAL A 25 -109.97 12.37 -48.40
CA VAL A 25 -111.31 12.87 -48.09
C VAL A 25 -112.22 11.67 -47.88
N ARG A 26 -112.66 11.43 -46.64
CA ARG A 26 -113.78 10.53 -46.32
C ARG A 26 -115.05 11.11 -46.92
N ILE A 27 -115.64 10.42 -47.89
CA ILE A 27 -116.98 10.70 -48.40
C ILE A 27 -117.88 9.55 -47.95
N THR A 28 -118.91 9.90 -47.16
CA THR A 28 -120.06 9.05 -46.87
C THR A 28 -120.99 9.00 -48.08
N ASP A 29 -121.31 7.77 -48.46
CA ASP A 29 -122.46 7.28 -49.21
C ASP A 29 -122.72 7.73 -50.67
N GLU A 30 -122.93 6.70 -51.50
CA GLU A 30 -123.52 6.68 -52.84
C GLU A 30 -122.73 7.25 -54.02
N ASN A 31 -121.70 6.50 -54.46
CA ASN A 31 -121.41 6.14 -55.86
C ASN A 31 -120.04 5.48 -55.95
N ILE A 32 -119.94 4.33 -56.63
CA ILE A 32 -118.67 3.62 -56.85
C ILE A 32 -117.74 4.50 -57.70
N PRO A 33 -116.61 5.04 -57.18
CA PRO A 33 -115.67 5.74 -58.02
C PRO A 33 -114.77 4.70 -58.67
N LYS A 34 -114.82 4.62 -60.00
CA LYS A 34 -113.77 3.98 -60.80
C LYS A 34 -112.42 4.52 -60.31
N TYR A 35 -111.52 3.61 -59.90
CA TYR A 35 -110.15 3.92 -59.52
C TYR A 35 -109.58 4.96 -60.49
N ARG A 36 -109.17 6.12 -59.97
CA ARG A 36 -108.48 7.14 -60.75
C ARG A 36 -107.26 6.47 -61.36
N GLN A 37 -107.21 6.35 -62.70
CA GLN A 37 -106.09 5.74 -63.39
C GLN A 37 -104.81 6.42 -62.91
N VAL A 38 -103.99 5.68 -62.18
CA VAL A 38 -102.67 6.13 -61.78
C VAL A 38 -101.89 6.27 -63.07
N ASN A 39 -101.52 7.51 -63.40
CA ASN A 39 -100.69 7.78 -64.57
C ASN A 39 -99.28 7.25 -64.25
N TYR A 40 -99.03 6.00 -64.63
CA TYR A 40 -97.77 5.31 -64.38
C TYR A 40 -96.59 6.02 -65.03
N ASP A 41 -96.80 6.76 -66.12
CA ASP A 41 -95.77 7.55 -66.77
C ASP A 41 -95.37 8.74 -65.90
N ALA A 42 -96.34 9.49 -65.37
CA ALA A 42 -96.07 10.59 -64.43
C ALA A 42 -95.40 10.11 -63.13
N MET A 43 -95.77 8.92 -62.63
CA MET A 43 -95.11 8.33 -61.46
C MET A 43 -93.68 7.87 -61.78
N ARG A 44 -93.44 7.37 -63.00
CA ARG A 44 -92.11 6.96 -63.46
C ARG A 44 -91.20 8.15 -63.69
N ASP A 45 -91.74 9.27 -64.16
CA ASP A 45 -91.03 10.55 -64.29
C ASP A 45 -90.61 11.08 -62.92
N ILE A 46 -91.50 11.07 -61.91
CA ILE A 46 -91.14 11.47 -60.54
C ILE A 46 -90.08 10.55 -59.93
N ILE A 47 -90.15 9.24 -60.18
CA ILE A 47 -89.14 8.27 -59.71
C ILE A 47 -87.80 8.52 -60.42
N ASN A 48 -87.80 8.80 -61.72
CA ASN A 48 -86.59 9.09 -62.49
C ASN A 48 -85.98 10.43 -62.05
N GLU A 49 -86.77 11.47 -61.83
CA GLU A 49 -86.32 12.74 -61.25
C GLU A 49 -85.71 12.54 -59.87
N ARG A 50 -86.36 11.77 -58.99
CA ARG A 50 -85.80 11.46 -57.66
C ARG A 50 -84.51 10.65 -57.75
N LYS A 51 -84.40 9.72 -58.70
CA LYS A 51 -83.15 8.98 -58.96
C LYS A 51 -82.04 9.92 -59.44
N ILE A 52 -82.33 10.82 -60.36
CA ILE A 52 -81.37 11.83 -60.86
C ILE A 52 -80.96 12.78 -59.72
N CYS A 53 -81.89 13.24 -58.89
CA CYS A 53 -81.56 14.03 -57.72
C CYS A 53 -80.73 13.25 -56.69
N GLY A 54 -81.01 11.96 -56.51
CA GLY A 54 -80.25 11.05 -55.64
C GLY A 54 -78.83 10.83 -56.13
N THR A 55 -78.62 10.58 -57.44
CA THR A 55 -77.29 10.44 -58.03
C THR A 55 -76.51 11.75 -57.96
N GLN A 56 -77.15 12.89 -58.24
CA GLN A 56 -76.53 14.21 -58.07
C GLN A 56 -76.13 14.49 -56.61
N ALA A 57 -76.93 14.05 -55.63
CA ALA A 57 -76.59 14.17 -54.21
C ALA A 57 -75.39 13.28 -53.83
N LEU A 58 -75.33 12.04 -54.33
CA LEU A 58 -74.19 11.14 -54.13
C LEU A 58 -72.92 11.67 -54.80
N GLU A 59 -73.01 12.20 -56.02
CA GLU A 59 -71.90 12.87 -56.70
C GLU A 59 -71.39 14.09 -55.91
N ARG A 60 -72.30 14.89 -55.34
CA ARG A 60 -71.92 16.01 -54.47
C ARG A 60 -71.24 15.53 -53.19
N ILE A 61 -71.72 14.46 -52.57
CA ILE A 61 -71.08 13.87 -51.38
C ILE A 61 -69.69 13.34 -51.74
N SER A 62 -69.55 12.63 -52.86
CA SER A 62 -68.27 12.12 -53.35
C SER A 62 -67.29 13.26 -53.64
N LYS A 63 -67.73 14.33 -54.30
CA LYS A 63 -66.92 15.55 -54.51
C LYS A 63 -66.46 16.16 -53.19
N LEU A 64 -67.37 16.35 -52.23
CA LEU A 64 -67.01 16.88 -50.90
C LEU A 64 -66.03 15.97 -50.14
N GLN A 65 -66.16 14.65 -50.28
CA GLN A 65 -65.21 13.69 -49.70
C GLN A 65 -63.83 13.80 -50.36
N ASN A 66 -63.78 13.90 -51.69
CA ASN A 66 -62.53 14.08 -52.43
C ASN A 66 -61.87 15.44 -52.11
N ASP A 67 -62.65 16.52 -52.02
CA ASP A 67 -62.15 17.84 -51.62
C ASP A 67 -61.64 17.83 -50.18
N SER A 68 -62.36 17.16 -49.26
CA SER A 68 -61.91 16.98 -47.88
C SER A 68 -60.64 16.14 -47.77
N HIS A 69 -60.49 15.14 -48.63
CA HIS A 69 -59.27 14.34 -48.73
C HIS A 69 -58.10 15.19 -49.26
N ALA A 70 -58.31 15.92 -50.36
CA ALA A 70 -57.31 16.79 -50.96
C ALA A 70 -56.84 17.89 -50.00
N ILE A 71 -57.75 18.50 -49.23
CA ILE A 71 -57.38 19.49 -48.20
C ILE A 71 -56.53 18.88 -47.09
N ARG A 72 -56.87 17.65 -46.65
CA ARG A 72 -56.08 16.93 -45.64
C ARG A 72 -54.69 16.59 -46.17
N GLU A 73 -54.61 16.07 -47.39
CA GLU A 73 -53.35 15.73 -48.05
C GLU A 73 -52.47 16.97 -48.25
N GLN A 74 -53.04 18.11 -48.68
CA GLN A 74 -52.31 19.37 -48.80
C GLN A 74 -51.80 19.89 -47.45
N ALA A 75 -52.59 19.73 -46.37
CA ALA A 75 -52.17 20.11 -45.04
C ALA A 75 -50.99 19.23 -44.54
N GLU A 76 -51.04 17.92 -44.78
CA GLU A 76 -49.95 17.00 -44.45
C GLU A 76 -48.68 17.29 -45.26
N LEU A 77 -48.82 17.49 -46.58
CA LEU A 77 -47.73 17.89 -47.47
C LEU A 77 -47.07 19.18 -47.01
N LYS A 78 -47.87 20.16 -46.59
CA LYS A 78 -47.35 21.43 -46.07
C LYS A 78 -46.53 21.20 -44.80
N ILE A 79 -47.01 20.38 -43.86
CA ILE A 79 -46.28 20.04 -42.64
C ILE A 79 -44.95 19.34 -42.98
N SER A 80 -44.98 18.35 -43.88
CA SER A 80 -43.77 17.66 -44.32
C SER A 80 -42.80 18.60 -45.02
N ARG A 81 -43.28 19.52 -45.87
CA ARG A 81 -42.44 20.48 -46.59
C ARG A 81 -41.81 21.49 -45.64
N ASP A 82 -42.59 22.04 -44.71
CA ASP A 82 -42.10 23.00 -43.72
C ASP A 82 -41.06 22.33 -42.80
N TYR A 83 -41.27 21.05 -42.47
CA TYR A 83 -40.29 20.24 -41.75
C TYR A 83 -38.99 20.05 -42.55
N TRP A 84 -39.08 19.56 -43.78
CA TRP A 84 -37.92 19.34 -44.65
C TRP A 84 -37.15 20.63 -44.95
N PHE A 85 -37.85 21.75 -45.08
CA PHE A 85 -37.21 23.05 -45.25
C PHE A 85 -36.37 23.44 -44.01
N ASN A 86 -36.90 23.23 -42.81
CA ASN A 86 -36.17 23.50 -41.57
C ASN A 86 -35.03 22.51 -41.36
N GLU A 87 -35.23 21.22 -41.66
CA GLU A 87 -34.18 20.21 -41.56
C GLU A 87 -33.07 20.49 -42.57
N GLN A 88 -33.39 20.83 -43.82
CA GLN A 88 -32.41 21.25 -44.82
C GLN A 88 -31.62 22.47 -44.36
N TYR A 89 -32.28 23.45 -43.74
CA TYR A 89 -31.59 24.60 -43.17
C TYR A 89 -30.62 24.20 -42.04
N LYS A 90 -31.04 23.32 -41.13
CA LYS A 90 -30.22 22.79 -40.04
C LYS A 90 -29.04 21.95 -40.57
N LEU A 91 -29.29 21.05 -41.51
CA LEU A 91 -28.27 20.22 -42.16
C LEU A 91 -27.26 21.10 -42.91
N ASN A 92 -27.70 22.15 -43.60
CA ASN A 92 -26.79 23.10 -44.23
C ASN A 92 -25.91 23.85 -43.22
N GLN A 93 -26.43 24.19 -42.03
CA GLN A 93 -25.62 24.77 -40.97
C GLN A 93 -24.60 23.77 -40.42
N GLN A 94 -25.01 22.53 -40.16
CA GLN A 94 -24.12 21.47 -39.70
C GLN A 94 -23.05 21.16 -40.75
N TYR A 95 -23.43 21.02 -42.02
CA TYR A 95 -22.51 20.82 -43.14
C TYR A 95 -21.46 21.93 -43.17
N ARG A 96 -21.87 23.20 -43.09
CA ARG A 96 -20.91 24.32 -43.05
C ARG A 96 -19.97 24.22 -41.85
N LYS A 97 -20.50 23.90 -40.67
CA LYS A 97 -19.69 23.72 -39.46
C LYS A 97 -18.67 22.60 -39.61
N TYR A 98 -19.09 21.45 -40.13
CA TYR A 98 -18.21 20.31 -40.33
C TYR A 98 -17.23 20.53 -41.49
N ASP A 99 -17.62 21.26 -42.54
CA ASP A 99 -16.71 21.66 -43.60
C ASP A 99 -15.65 22.62 -43.05
N ASP A 100 -16.03 23.59 -42.21
CA ASP A 100 -15.08 24.48 -41.52
C ASP A 100 -14.14 23.70 -40.56
N GLU A 101 -14.67 22.78 -39.76
CA GLU A 101 -13.87 21.88 -38.90
C GLU A 101 -12.94 21.00 -39.73
N HIS A 102 -13.43 20.45 -40.85
CA HIS A 102 -12.63 19.68 -41.79
C HIS A 102 -11.53 20.55 -42.38
N GLN A 103 -11.81 21.75 -42.92
CA GLN A 103 -10.78 22.68 -43.42
C GLN A 103 -9.74 23.04 -42.34
N THR A 104 -10.16 23.16 -41.09
CA THR A 104 -9.26 23.39 -39.95
C THR A 104 -8.36 22.18 -39.72
N TRP A 105 -8.95 20.97 -39.66
CA TRP A 105 -8.22 19.71 -39.55
C TRP A 105 -7.27 19.50 -40.72
N LEU A 106 -7.66 19.88 -41.94
CA LEU A 106 -6.80 19.86 -43.11
C LEU A 106 -5.56 20.73 -42.91
N THR A 107 -5.75 21.93 -42.39
CA THR A 107 -4.65 22.86 -42.10
C THR A 107 -3.70 22.30 -41.03
N GLU A 108 -4.20 21.50 -40.08
CA GLU A 108 -3.43 20.86 -39.01
C GLU A 108 -2.76 19.53 -39.44
N ALA A 109 -3.40 18.75 -40.31
CA ALA A 109 -2.96 17.42 -40.76
C ALA A 109 -1.77 17.48 -41.75
N PHE A 110 -1.42 18.65 -42.29
CA PHE A 110 -0.23 18.86 -43.14
C PHE A 110 1.12 18.54 -42.46
N HIS A 111 1.12 18.13 -41.19
CA HIS A 111 2.33 17.73 -40.45
C HIS A 111 2.66 16.24 -40.55
N ASP A 112 1.74 15.39 -41.04
CA ASP A 112 1.94 13.94 -41.21
C ASP A 112 1.98 13.54 -42.70
N PRO A 113 3.13 13.05 -43.22
CA PRO A 113 3.29 12.67 -44.63
C PRO A 113 2.36 11.55 -45.11
N ASP A 114 2.00 10.60 -44.24
CA ASP A 114 1.20 9.43 -44.64
C ASP A 114 -0.29 9.80 -44.77
N LEU A 115 -0.80 10.62 -43.85
CA LEU A 115 -2.15 11.18 -43.91
C LEU A 115 -2.31 12.16 -45.08
N LEU A 116 -1.25 12.87 -45.45
CA LEU A 116 -1.24 13.78 -46.58
C LEU A 116 -1.50 13.07 -47.93
N SER A 117 -0.98 11.84 -48.13
CA SER A 117 -1.22 11.09 -49.37
C SER A 117 -2.68 10.67 -49.50
N ILE A 118 -3.24 10.10 -48.43
CA ILE A 118 -4.65 9.69 -48.38
C ILE A 118 -5.55 10.91 -48.61
N PHE A 119 -5.19 12.04 -48.01
CA PHE A 119 -5.93 13.29 -48.18
C PHE A 119 -5.91 13.83 -49.62
N HIS A 120 -4.77 13.76 -50.31
CA HIS A 120 -4.70 14.14 -51.73
C HIS A 120 -5.60 13.25 -52.60
N GLU A 121 -5.68 11.95 -52.30
CA GLU A 121 -6.58 11.04 -53.01
C GLU A 121 -8.05 11.40 -52.76
N ILE A 122 -8.46 11.60 -51.50
CA ILE A 122 -9.82 12.01 -51.14
C ILE A 122 -10.19 13.34 -51.83
N THR A 123 -9.29 14.31 -51.80
CA THR A 123 -9.51 15.63 -52.43
C THR A 123 -9.63 15.50 -53.95
N ARG A 124 -8.79 14.68 -54.57
CA ARG A 124 -8.87 14.39 -56.00
C ARG A 124 -10.19 13.72 -56.37
N TYR A 125 -10.65 12.74 -55.58
CA TYR A 125 -11.95 12.12 -55.80
C TYR A 125 -13.10 13.10 -55.61
N ARG A 126 -13.03 14.01 -54.63
CA ARG A 126 -14.03 15.07 -54.43
C ARG A 126 -14.14 15.99 -55.65
N ILE A 127 -13.01 16.49 -56.15
CA ILE A 127 -12.97 17.33 -57.35
C ILE A 127 -13.53 16.57 -58.56
N TRP A 128 -13.13 15.31 -58.72
CA TRP A 128 -13.64 14.45 -59.79
C TRP A 128 -15.17 14.25 -59.68
N LEU A 129 -15.72 14.04 -58.49
CA LEU A 129 -17.16 13.93 -58.27
C LEU A 129 -17.90 15.23 -58.58
N ASP A 130 -17.37 16.38 -58.17
CA ASP A 130 -17.97 17.69 -58.46
C ASP A 130 -18.02 17.95 -59.98
N GLU A 131 -16.91 17.68 -60.68
CA GLU A 131 -16.82 17.81 -62.13
C GLU A 131 -17.80 16.88 -62.84
N ASN A 132 -17.88 15.61 -62.43
CA ASN A 132 -18.83 14.65 -63.00
C ASN A 132 -20.29 15.01 -62.69
N THR A 133 -20.58 15.52 -61.50
CA THR A 133 -21.92 15.98 -61.12
C THR A 133 -22.35 17.18 -61.96
N ILE A 134 -21.46 18.15 -62.17
CA ILE A 134 -21.70 19.30 -63.05
C ILE A 134 -21.91 18.84 -64.49
N LYS A 135 -21.09 17.89 -64.96
CA LYS A 135 -21.20 17.32 -66.30
C LYS A 135 -22.53 16.59 -66.48
N PHE A 136 -22.90 15.70 -65.56
CA PHE A 136 -24.18 14.99 -65.57
C PHE A 136 -25.37 15.95 -65.56
N ARG A 137 -25.34 16.98 -64.69
CA ARG A 137 -26.40 17.99 -64.64
C ARG A 137 -26.53 18.75 -65.97
N LYS A 138 -25.42 19.07 -66.62
CA LYS A 138 -25.42 19.77 -67.92
C LYS A 138 -25.87 18.89 -69.08
N THR A 139 -25.41 17.65 -69.12
CA THR A 139 -25.64 16.74 -70.25
C THR A 139 -27.01 16.07 -70.17
N THR A 140 -27.50 15.77 -68.97
CA THR A 140 -28.70 14.93 -68.79
C THR A 140 -29.87 15.70 -68.19
N VAL A 141 -29.65 16.46 -67.11
CA VAL A 141 -30.74 17.08 -66.34
C VAL A 141 -31.25 18.38 -67.01
N LEU A 142 -30.35 19.26 -67.45
CA LEU A 142 -30.72 20.53 -68.07
C LEU A 142 -31.55 20.36 -69.36
N PRO A 143 -31.20 19.44 -70.29
CA PRO A 143 -32.02 19.23 -71.49
C PRO A 143 -33.45 18.78 -71.19
N ILE A 144 -33.63 17.93 -70.16
CA ILE A 144 -34.97 17.47 -69.75
C ILE A 144 -35.78 18.63 -69.14
N ILE A 145 -35.15 19.47 -68.32
CA ILE A 145 -35.80 20.66 -67.75
C ILE A 145 -36.18 21.65 -68.85
N GLN A 146 -35.27 21.92 -69.79
CA GLN A 146 -35.51 22.80 -70.93
C GLN A 146 -36.66 22.28 -71.80
N LEU A 147 -36.66 20.98 -72.13
CA LEU A 147 -37.75 20.36 -72.85
C LEU A 147 -39.08 20.47 -72.10
N LYS A 148 -39.09 20.25 -70.78
CA LYS A 148 -40.28 20.40 -69.95
C LYS A 148 -40.80 21.84 -69.99
N GLU A 149 -39.93 22.84 -69.90
CA GLU A 149 -40.28 24.27 -69.98
C GLU A 149 -40.77 24.64 -71.39
N GLU A 150 -40.18 24.10 -72.44
CA GLU A 150 -40.62 24.25 -73.83
C GLU A 150 -42.01 23.63 -74.07
N LEU A 151 -42.27 22.45 -73.51
CA LEU A 151 -43.57 21.79 -73.59
C LEU A 151 -44.65 22.50 -72.77
N GLN A 152 -44.27 23.13 -71.64
CA GLN A 152 -45.18 23.94 -70.82
C GLN A 152 -45.51 25.31 -71.43
N SER A 153 -44.60 25.86 -72.24
CA SER A 153 -44.76 27.18 -72.87
C SER A 153 -45.46 27.15 -74.24
N LYS A 154 -45.42 26.02 -74.96
CA LYS A 154 -46.16 25.86 -76.22
C LYS A 154 -47.66 25.75 -75.97
N THR A 155 -48.45 26.67 -76.53
CA THR A 155 -49.91 26.57 -76.57
C THR A 155 -50.29 25.45 -77.53
N ILE A 156 -50.99 24.42 -77.05
CA ILE A 156 -51.37 23.25 -77.86
C ILE A 156 -52.41 23.68 -78.90
N THR A 157 -51.99 23.82 -80.16
CA THR A 157 -52.86 24.00 -81.33
C THR A 157 -52.94 22.70 -82.11
N THR A 158 -54.04 22.46 -82.83
CA THR A 158 -54.31 21.21 -83.56
C THR A 158 -53.23 20.84 -84.58
N ASP A 159 -52.53 21.83 -85.12
CA ASP A 159 -51.49 21.64 -86.15
C ASP A 159 -50.13 21.21 -85.57
N ASN A 160 -49.89 21.43 -84.27
CA ASN A 160 -48.62 21.13 -83.59
C ASN A 160 -48.65 19.82 -82.78
N ILE A 161 -49.81 19.14 -82.71
CA ILE A 161 -49.98 17.92 -81.89
C ILE A 161 -49.11 16.77 -82.40
N SER A 162 -48.99 16.61 -83.73
CA SER A 162 -48.18 15.53 -84.32
C SER A 162 -46.70 15.70 -83.98
N ASP A 163 -46.15 16.91 -84.18
CA ASP A 163 -44.74 17.21 -83.91
C ASP A 163 -44.40 17.07 -82.41
N ILE A 164 -45.35 17.42 -81.53
CA ILE A 164 -45.20 17.23 -80.07
C ILE A 164 -45.22 15.74 -79.71
N ILE A 165 -46.07 14.92 -80.35
CA ILE A 165 -46.13 13.47 -80.11
C ILE A 165 -44.83 12.79 -80.57
N ASP A 166 -44.29 13.18 -81.72
CA ASP A 166 -43.04 12.62 -82.25
C ASP A 166 -41.85 13.02 -81.38
N ALA A 167 -41.77 14.29 -80.95
CA ALA A 167 -40.76 14.74 -80.00
C ALA A 167 -40.87 14.00 -78.64
N LEU A 168 -42.08 13.75 -78.15
CA LEU A 168 -42.31 12.96 -76.94
C LEU A 168 -41.90 11.49 -77.10
N GLN A 169 -42.07 10.89 -78.28
CA GLN A 169 -41.61 9.53 -78.54
C GLN A 169 -40.08 9.43 -78.58
N ILE A 170 -39.40 10.40 -79.20
CA ILE A 170 -37.93 10.48 -79.20
C ILE A 170 -37.41 10.60 -77.77
N VAL A 171 -37.98 11.52 -76.99
CA VAL A 171 -37.56 11.75 -75.60
C VAL A 171 -37.85 10.53 -74.71
N LYS A 172 -38.97 9.84 -74.91
CA LYS A 172 -39.25 8.58 -74.20
C LYS A 172 -38.23 7.49 -74.52
N LYS A 173 -37.77 7.43 -75.77
CA LYS A 173 -36.76 6.47 -76.19
C LYS A 173 -35.40 6.81 -75.57
N GLU A 174 -34.98 8.07 -75.64
CA GLU A 174 -33.74 8.56 -75.01
C GLU A 174 -33.78 8.38 -73.48
N GLN A 175 -34.92 8.63 -72.85
CA GLN A 175 -35.13 8.39 -71.42
C GLN A 175 -34.97 6.90 -71.07
N TYR A 176 -35.53 6.00 -71.88
CA TYR A 176 -35.41 4.57 -71.66
C TYR A 176 -33.97 4.08 -71.80
N GLU A 177 -33.25 4.57 -72.83
CA GLU A 177 -31.83 4.26 -73.03
C GLU A 177 -30.97 4.77 -71.87
N LEU A 178 -31.22 5.99 -71.39
CA LEU A 178 -30.52 6.56 -70.23
C LEU A 178 -30.80 5.78 -68.94
N ILE A 179 -32.06 5.42 -68.67
CA ILE A 179 -32.40 4.60 -67.49
C ILE A 179 -31.66 3.25 -67.55
N LEU A 180 -31.55 2.65 -68.74
CA LEU A 180 -30.87 1.37 -68.89
C LEU A 180 -29.36 1.48 -68.60
N ILE A 181 -28.72 2.57 -69.04
CA ILE A 181 -27.31 2.86 -68.71
C ILE A 181 -27.16 3.10 -67.21
N LEU A 182 -28.01 3.93 -66.60
CA LEU A 182 -27.96 4.25 -65.17
C LEU A 182 -28.15 2.99 -64.30
N ASN A 183 -29.10 2.12 -64.65
CA ASN A 183 -29.31 0.85 -63.93
C ASN A 183 -28.09 -0.09 -64.07
N GLN A 184 -27.34 0.01 -65.17
CA GLN A 184 -26.14 -0.77 -65.37
C GLN A 184 -24.97 -0.21 -64.54
N GLU A 185 -24.80 1.11 -64.51
CA GLU A 185 -23.83 1.81 -63.65
C GLU A 185 -24.13 1.56 -62.17
N GLU A 186 -25.40 1.62 -61.77
CA GLU A 186 -25.86 1.30 -60.41
C GLU A 186 -25.44 -0.11 -60.00
N ARG A 187 -25.71 -1.13 -60.83
CA ARG A 187 -25.27 -2.51 -60.53
C ARG A 187 -23.76 -2.64 -60.42
N GLN A 188 -23.01 -1.96 -61.28
CA GLN A 188 -21.54 -1.98 -61.22
C GLN A 188 -21.05 -1.39 -59.89
N LEU A 189 -21.62 -0.26 -59.48
CA LEU A 189 -21.31 0.38 -58.19
C LEU A 189 -21.73 -0.51 -57.01
N GLU A 190 -22.89 -1.17 -57.07
CA GLU A 190 -23.32 -2.11 -56.04
C GLU A 190 -22.37 -3.30 -55.91
N ASP A 191 -21.89 -3.85 -57.02
CA ASP A 191 -20.94 -4.96 -57.03
C ASP A 191 -19.56 -4.53 -56.49
N GLU A 192 -19.06 -3.35 -56.88
CA GLU A 192 -17.85 -2.76 -56.30
C GLU A 192 -18.02 -2.54 -54.78
N LEU A 193 -19.15 -1.97 -54.36
CA LEU A 193 -19.45 -1.74 -52.93
C LEU A 193 -19.55 -3.05 -52.14
N LYS A 194 -20.06 -4.14 -52.73
CA LYS A 194 -20.05 -5.47 -52.10
C LYS A 194 -18.64 -6.00 -51.90
N GLU A 195 -17.73 -5.76 -52.84
CA GLU A 195 -16.32 -6.12 -52.67
C GLU A 195 -15.66 -5.30 -51.56
N PHE A 196 -15.95 -4.00 -51.47
CA PHE A 196 -15.45 -3.15 -50.39
C PHE A 196 -16.02 -3.51 -49.01
N ARG A 197 -17.27 -3.96 -48.94
CA ARG A 197 -17.94 -4.35 -47.68
C ARG A 197 -17.15 -5.43 -46.94
N LYS A 198 -16.53 -6.38 -47.68
CA LYS A 198 -15.66 -7.43 -47.12
C LYS A 198 -14.42 -6.91 -46.39
N TYR A 199 -13.97 -5.68 -46.68
CA TYR A 199 -12.84 -5.05 -46.00
C TYR A 199 -13.27 -4.21 -44.79
N ILE A 200 -14.55 -3.89 -44.66
CA ILE A 200 -15.12 -3.13 -43.53
C ILE A 200 -15.59 -4.06 -42.42
N ASP A 201 -15.83 -5.34 -42.73
CA ASP A 201 -16.21 -6.40 -41.78
C ASP A 201 -15.07 -6.82 -40.82
N GLU A 202 -14.34 -5.85 -40.23
CA GLU A 202 -13.54 -6.06 -39.01
C GLU A 202 -14.39 -6.60 -37.83
N ASP A 203 -15.72 -6.55 -37.96
CA ASP A 203 -16.70 -7.19 -37.07
C ASP A 203 -16.51 -8.72 -36.95
N ASP A 204 -15.97 -9.40 -37.97
CA ASP A 204 -15.72 -10.85 -37.90
C ASP A 204 -14.63 -11.20 -36.87
N GLU A 205 -13.65 -10.33 -36.64
CA GLU A 205 -12.63 -10.52 -35.59
C GLU A 205 -13.19 -10.31 -34.16
N ILE A 206 -14.32 -9.63 -34.01
CA ILE A 206 -15.01 -9.46 -32.72
C ILE A 206 -15.91 -10.67 -32.45
N ASN A 207 -16.42 -11.32 -33.51
CA ASN A 207 -17.20 -12.54 -33.41
C ASN A 207 -16.35 -13.79 -33.08
N MET A 208 -15.04 -13.77 -33.37
CA MET A 208 -14.12 -14.88 -33.05
C MET A 208 -13.44 -14.68 -31.69
N ILE A 209 -14.13 -15.06 -30.61
CA ILE A 209 -13.53 -15.10 -29.27
C ILE A 209 -12.94 -16.49 -29.02
N GLU A 210 -11.61 -16.55 -28.85
CA GLU A 210 -10.93 -17.78 -28.40
C GLU A 210 -11.29 -18.07 -26.93
N GLU A 211 -12.28 -18.92 -26.70
CA GLU A 211 -12.70 -19.32 -25.36
C GLU A 211 -11.68 -20.23 -24.67
N GLY A 212 -11.63 -20.18 -23.33
CA GLY A 212 -10.76 -21.01 -22.50
C GLY A 212 -9.45 -20.32 -22.14
N ILE A 213 -8.49 -21.12 -21.71
CA ILE A 213 -7.19 -20.63 -21.25
C ILE A 213 -6.28 -20.41 -22.47
N PRO A 214 -5.75 -19.20 -22.70
CA PRO A 214 -4.81 -18.96 -23.79
C PRO A 214 -3.54 -19.80 -23.64
N GLU A 215 -3.11 -20.47 -24.72
CA GLU A 215 -1.87 -21.27 -24.75
C GLU A 215 -0.65 -20.45 -24.28
N SER A 216 -0.59 -19.19 -24.72
CA SER A 216 0.46 -18.23 -24.33
C SER A 216 0.62 -18.00 -22.81
N ILE A 217 -0.38 -18.33 -21.99
CA ILE A 217 -0.32 -18.23 -20.53
C ILE A 217 -0.02 -19.59 -19.89
N VAL A 218 -0.44 -20.69 -20.51
CA VAL A 218 -0.10 -22.05 -20.08
C VAL A 218 1.41 -22.28 -20.18
N GLU A 219 2.04 -21.73 -21.22
CA GLU A 219 3.50 -21.81 -21.41
C GLU A 219 4.29 -20.96 -20.40
N LEU A 220 3.65 -19.97 -19.76
CA LEU A 220 4.30 -19.18 -18.73
C LEU A 220 4.46 -20.03 -17.47
N SER A 221 5.72 -20.23 -17.10
CA SER A 221 6.05 -20.86 -15.83
C SER A 221 5.76 -19.87 -14.69
N CYS A 222 5.37 -20.37 -13.52
CA CYS A 222 5.14 -19.57 -12.32
C CYS A 222 5.69 -20.36 -11.12
N PRO A 223 6.45 -19.72 -10.21
CA PRO A 223 6.95 -20.39 -9.01
C PRO A 223 5.89 -20.93 -8.06
N ASP A 224 4.71 -20.30 -8.08
CA ASP A 224 3.60 -20.56 -7.15
C ASP A 224 2.44 -21.20 -7.92
N ASP A 225 2.23 -22.49 -7.66
CA ASP A 225 1.19 -23.29 -8.30
C ASP A 225 -0.24 -22.85 -7.90
N GLU A 226 -0.44 -22.34 -6.68
CA GLU A 226 -1.75 -21.85 -6.22
C GLU A 226 -2.10 -20.54 -6.91
N LEU A 227 -1.13 -19.63 -7.02
CA LEU A 227 -1.28 -18.38 -7.76
C LEU A 227 -1.57 -18.65 -9.24
N ARG A 228 -0.84 -19.59 -9.84
CA ARG A 228 -1.06 -20.02 -11.22
C ARG A 228 -2.47 -20.57 -11.41
N ALA A 229 -2.91 -21.51 -10.57
CA ALA A 229 -4.25 -22.09 -10.65
C ALA A 229 -5.34 -21.02 -10.52
N THR A 230 -5.18 -20.07 -9.60
CA THR A 230 -6.11 -18.95 -9.41
C THR A 230 -6.20 -18.10 -10.68
N MET A 231 -5.06 -17.69 -11.25
CA MET A 231 -5.04 -16.86 -12.48
C MET A 231 -5.66 -17.59 -13.68
N LEU A 232 -5.42 -18.90 -13.82
CA LEU A 232 -6.03 -19.70 -14.89
C LEU A 232 -7.55 -19.85 -14.69
N GLN A 233 -8.01 -19.97 -13.45
CA GLN A 233 -9.44 -20.04 -13.14
C GLN A 233 -10.17 -18.73 -13.47
N GLU A 234 -9.52 -17.58 -13.27
CA GLU A 234 -10.10 -16.27 -13.63
C GLU A 234 -10.47 -16.17 -15.11
N PHE A 235 -9.71 -16.79 -16.03
CA PHE A 235 -10.09 -16.84 -17.44
C PHE A 235 -11.42 -17.56 -17.66
N LEU A 236 -11.61 -18.70 -16.98
CA LEU A 236 -12.85 -19.47 -17.09
C LEU A 236 -14.04 -18.73 -16.47
N ILE A 237 -13.81 -17.98 -15.39
CA ILE A 237 -14.85 -17.16 -14.73
C ILE A 237 -15.29 -16.02 -15.65
N ILE A 238 -14.34 -15.31 -16.28
CA ILE A 238 -14.65 -14.25 -17.24
C ILE A 238 -15.43 -14.81 -18.42
N ASP A 239 -14.97 -15.91 -19.01
CA ASP A 239 -15.64 -16.54 -20.15
C ASP A 239 -17.07 -17.00 -19.78
N HIS A 240 -17.25 -17.60 -18.59
CA HIS A 240 -18.56 -18.00 -18.11
C HIS A 240 -19.50 -16.80 -17.94
N LYS A 241 -19.01 -15.73 -17.29
CA LYS A 241 -19.79 -14.51 -17.05
C LYS A 241 -20.28 -13.90 -18.37
N TYR A 242 -19.38 -13.73 -19.35
CA TYR A 242 -19.77 -13.13 -20.63
C TYR A 242 -20.68 -14.05 -21.44
N ARG A 243 -20.45 -15.36 -21.40
CA ARG A 243 -21.34 -16.35 -22.02
C ARG A 243 -22.74 -16.31 -21.42
N GLU A 244 -22.87 -16.25 -20.10
CA GLU A 244 -24.18 -16.09 -19.44
C GLU A 244 -24.86 -14.79 -19.86
N THR A 245 -24.14 -13.67 -19.90
CA THR A 245 -24.74 -12.39 -20.33
C THR A 245 -25.20 -12.41 -21.79
N LEU A 246 -24.50 -13.13 -22.67
CA LEU A 246 -24.91 -13.32 -24.06
C LEU A 246 -26.14 -14.21 -24.15
N LEU A 247 -26.18 -15.32 -23.39
CA LEU A 247 -27.35 -16.21 -23.34
C LEU A 247 -28.59 -15.48 -22.81
N ASP A 248 -28.43 -14.63 -21.78
CA ASP A 248 -29.50 -13.80 -21.26
C ASP A 248 -29.98 -12.78 -22.31
N LEU A 249 -29.05 -12.17 -23.05
CA LEU A 249 -29.39 -11.24 -24.14
C LEU A 249 -30.13 -11.96 -25.27
N ASP A 250 -29.65 -13.13 -25.69
CA ASP A 250 -30.28 -13.98 -26.71
C ASP A 250 -31.69 -14.41 -26.27
N ALA A 251 -31.85 -14.84 -25.02
CA ALA A 251 -33.15 -15.22 -24.46
C ALA A 251 -34.12 -14.04 -24.38
N ASN A 252 -33.64 -12.86 -23.98
CA ASN A 252 -34.45 -11.64 -23.95
C ASN A 252 -34.88 -11.23 -25.36
N TYR A 253 -33.98 -11.34 -26.34
CA TYR A 253 -34.29 -11.05 -27.74
C TYR A 253 -35.34 -12.04 -28.29
N LEU A 254 -35.15 -13.34 -28.06
CA LEU A 254 -36.11 -14.39 -28.47
C LEU A 254 -37.47 -14.27 -27.78
N TYR A 255 -37.53 -13.73 -26.56
CA TYR A 255 -38.81 -13.44 -25.90
C TYR A 255 -39.57 -12.28 -26.56
N ILE A 256 -38.85 -11.29 -27.11
CA ILE A 256 -39.44 -10.09 -27.72
C ILE A 256 -39.84 -10.35 -29.18
N VAL A 257 -39.07 -11.16 -29.90
CA VAL A 257 -39.28 -11.45 -31.32
C VAL A 257 -40.01 -12.79 -31.46
N ASP A 258 -41.30 -12.71 -31.85
CA ASP A 258 -42.11 -13.89 -32.21
C ASP A 258 -41.50 -14.63 -33.42
N ASP A 259 -41.74 -15.94 -33.53
CA ASP A 259 -41.07 -16.85 -34.50
C ASP A 259 -41.27 -16.41 -35.98
N LEU A 260 -42.32 -15.61 -36.24
CA LEU A 260 -42.64 -15.00 -37.54
C LEU A 260 -41.76 -13.80 -37.91
N PHE A 261 -41.18 -13.10 -36.93
CA PHE A 261 -40.28 -11.96 -37.12
C PHE A 261 -38.80 -12.35 -37.00
N SER A 262 -38.51 -13.62 -36.73
CA SER A 262 -37.16 -14.22 -36.78
C SER A 262 -36.60 -14.35 -38.21
N GLN A 263 -37.42 -14.11 -39.23
CA GLN A 263 -36.99 -14.08 -40.63
C GLN A 263 -36.15 -12.83 -40.91
N GLU A 264 -35.22 -12.93 -41.87
CA GLU A 264 -34.47 -11.78 -42.37
C GLU A 264 -35.43 -10.62 -42.70
N ASN A 265 -35.07 -9.40 -42.27
CA ASN A 265 -35.86 -8.18 -42.42
C ASN A 265 -37.26 -8.19 -41.75
N GLY A 266 -37.48 -9.04 -40.73
CA GLY A 266 -38.72 -9.05 -39.96
C GLY A 266 -39.93 -9.50 -40.78
N GLY A 267 -39.71 -10.33 -41.80
CA GLY A 267 -40.74 -10.84 -42.70
C GLY A 267 -41.21 -9.83 -43.76
N TRP A 268 -40.48 -8.73 -43.95
CA TRP A 268 -40.74 -7.73 -44.98
C TRP A 268 -39.82 -7.93 -46.18
N ASP A 269 -40.27 -7.47 -47.34
CA ASP A 269 -39.44 -7.44 -48.54
C ASP A 269 -38.25 -6.50 -48.34
N ILE A 270 -37.11 -6.78 -48.99
CA ILE A 270 -35.87 -6.02 -48.82
C ILE A 270 -36.12 -4.54 -49.16
N ASP A 271 -36.79 -4.26 -50.28
CA ASP A 271 -37.06 -2.88 -50.72
C ASP A 271 -38.01 -2.14 -49.76
N GLU A 272 -38.98 -2.85 -49.19
CA GLU A 272 -39.90 -2.29 -48.19
C GLU A 272 -39.19 -2.00 -46.87
N HIS A 273 -38.32 -2.91 -46.43
CA HIS A 273 -37.52 -2.77 -45.21
C HIS A 273 -36.52 -1.61 -45.33
N GLU A 274 -35.71 -1.59 -46.38
CA GLU A 274 -34.70 -0.55 -46.62
C GLU A 274 -35.32 0.83 -46.73
N MET A 275 -36.46 0.96 -47.43
CA MET A 275 -37.20 2.23 -47.49
C MET A 275 -37.64 2.67 -46.09
N LEU A 276 -38.12 1.75 -45.24
CA LEU A 276 -38.56 2.10 -43.90
C LEU A 276 -37.39 2.46 -42.97
N VAL A 277 -36.27 1.74 -43.07
CA VAL A 277 -35.02 2.07 -42.35
C VAL A 277 -34.52 3.45 -42.76
N HIS A 278 -34.45 3.72 -44.06
CA HIS A 278 -34.11 5.03 -44.59
C HIS A 278 -35.04 6.12 -44.05
N LEU A 279 -36.34 5.86 -43.96
CA LEU A 279 -37.30 6.79 -43.36
C LEU A 279 -37.06 7.01 -41.85
N TYR A 280 -36.66 5.98 -41.11
CA TYR A 280 -36.29 6.16 -39.70
C TYR A 280 -35.07 7.07 -39.54
N GLU A 281 -34.08 6.96 -40.43
CA GLU A 281 -32.89 7.81 -40.42
C GLU A 281 -33.19 9.25 -40.87
N MET A 282 -33.98 9.39 -41.92
CA MET A 282 -34.37 10.68 -42.49
C MET A 282 -35.17 11.56 -41.52
N TYR A 283 -36.00 10.96 -40.67
CA TYR A 283 -36.80 11.68 -39.70
C TYR A 283 -36.20 11.55 -38.28
N PRO A 284 -35.47 12.56 -37.76
CA PRO A 284 -34.94 12.54 -36.39
C PRO A 284 -36.02 12.45 -35.30
N GLY A 285 -35.60 12.07 -34.08
CA GLY A 285 -36.49 11.84 -32.94
C GLY A 285 -37.31 13.06 -32.49
N ASP A 286 -36.82 14.27 -32.76
CA ASP A 286 -37.41 15.54 -32.30
C ASP A 286 -38.66 15.97 -33.07
N VAL A 287 -39.03 15.25 -34.13
CA VAL A 287 -40.16 15.60 -34.99
C VAL A 287 -41.49 15.31 -34.27
N LYS A 288 -42.30 16.36 -34.09
CA LYS A 288 -43.68 16.20 -33.60
C LYS A 288 -44.45 15.27 -34.54
N LYS A 289 -45.03 14.20 -33.98
CA LYS A 289 -45.75 13.15 -34.74
C LYS A 289 -44.86 12.40 -35.75
N ARG A 290 -43.56 12.24 -35.49
CA ARG A 290 -42.60 11.45 -36.30
C ARG A 290 -43.21 10.18 -36.91
N ARG A 291 -43.77 9.29 -36.09
CA ARG A 291 -44.41 8.03 -36.55
C ARG A 291 -45.52 8.23 -37.58
N THR A 292 -46.26 9.34 -37.50
CA THR A 292 -47.33 9.65 -38.47
C THR A 292 -46.74 10.18 -39.76
N CYS A 293 -45.67 10.99 -39.71
CA CYS A 293 -44.97 11.45 -40.90
C CYS A 293 -44.32 10.27 -41.66
N ILE A 294 -43.63 9.38 -40.94
CA ILE A 294 -43.02 8.18 -41.51
C ILE A 294 -44.09 7.29 -42.14
N TYR A 295 -45.17 6.99 -41.41
CA TYR A 295 -46.28 6.21 -41.95
C TYR A 295 -46.88 6.85 -43.20
N ASN A 296 -47.20 8.15 -43.17
CA ASN A 296 -47.80 8.83 -44.32
C ASN A 296 -46.86 8.89 -45.52
N HIS A 297 -45.54 8.94 -45.30
CA HIS A 297 -44.55 8.88 -46.36
C HIS A 297 -44.47 7.47 -46.95
N PHE A 298 -44.30 6.46 -46.10
CA PHE A 298 -44.25 5.05 -46.50
C PHE A 298 -45.53 4.60 -47.25
N HIS A 299 -46.70 4.99 -46.73
CA HIS A 299 -48.00 4.60 -47.29
C HIS A 299 -48.26 5.18 -48.70
N ARG A 300 -47.53 6.21 -49.13
CA ARG A 300 -47.60 6.71 -50.51
C ARG A 300 -46.95 5.76 -51.50
N TYR A 301 -45.87 5.09 -51.09
CA TYR A 301 -45.16 4.10 -51.90
C TYR A 301 -45.81 2.73 -51.76
N TYR A 302 -46.28 2.37 -50.56
CA TYR A 302 -46.88 1.08 -50.25
C TYR A 302 -48.28 1.22 -49.60
N PRO A 303 -49.34 1.52 -50.39
CA PRO A 303 -50.68 1.77 -49.85
C PRO A 303 -51.35 0.53 -49.24
N LYS A 304 -50.86 -0.67 -49.53
CA LYS A 304 -51.44 -1.93 -49.05
C LYS A 304 -51.06 -2.23 -47.59
N ARG A 305 -50.01 -1.59 -47.07
CA ARG A 305 -49.49 -1.84 -45.73
C ARG A 305 -50.24 -1.03 -44.69
N SER A 306 -50.59 -1.70 -43.59
CA SER A 306 -51.32 -1.07 -42.49
C SER A 306 -50.38 -0.36 -41.52
N ARG A 307 -50.92 0.64 -40.80
CA ARG A 307 -50.17 1.32 -39.74
C ARG A 307 -49.76 0.38 -38.61
N GLN A 308 -50.54 -0.67 -38.35
CA GLN A 308 -50.24 -1.65 -37.31
C GLN A 308 -49.06 -2.54 -37.69
N GLU A 309 -48.96 -2.95 -38.96
CA GLU A 309 -47.83 -3.70 -39.48
C GLU A 309 -46.53 -2.89 -39.37
N MET A 310 -46.57 -1.60 -39.75
CA MET A 310 -45.41 -0.71 -39.61
C MET A 310 -44.95 -0.57 -38.15
N LEU A 311 -45.89 -0.47 -37.20
CA LEU A 311 -45.54 -0.39 -35.77
C LEU A 311 -44.89 -1.68 -35.26
N LYS A 312 -45.39 -2.84 -35.68
CA LYS A 312 -44.77 -4.14 -35.34
C LYS A 312 -43.36 -4.26 -35.91
N HIS A 313 -43.16 -3.83 -37.17
CA HIS A 313 -41.84 -3.77 -37.76
C HIS A 313 -40.92 -2.77 -37.05
N GLU A 314 -41.43 -1.60 -36.62
CA GLU A 314 -40.67 -0.64 -35.80
C GLU A 314 -40.21 -1.26 -34.48
N GLU A 315 -41.09 -1.98 -33.79
CA GLU A 315 -40.80 -2.69 -32.54
C GLU A 315 -39.73 -3.76 -32.75
N TRP A 316 -39.88 -4.59 -33.80
CA TRP A 316 -38.87 -5.57 -34.18
C TRP A 316 -37.54 -4.93 -34.56
N TYR A 317 -37.53 -3.89 -35.42
CA TYR A 317 -36.31 -3.22 -35.87
C TYR A 317 -35.55 -2.61 -34.69
N ASN A 318 -36.26 -2.00 -33.74
CA ASN A 318 -35.65 -1.46 -32.53
C ASN A 318 -35.08 -2.58 -31.65
N ALA A 319 -35.81 -3.70 -31.49
CA ALA A 319 -35.33 -4.85 -30.72
C ALA A 319 -34.09 -5.49 -31.38
N GLN A 320 -34.10 -5.66 -32.70
CA GLN A 320 -32.99 -6.19 -33.49
C GLN A 320 -31.77 -5.28 -33.42
N THR A 321 -31.96 -3.98 -33.64
CA THR A 321 -30.87 -3.00 -33.56
C THR A 321 -30.28 -2.95 -32.14
N TYR A 322 -31.13 -2.99 -31.12
CA TYR A 322 -30.69 -3.04 -29.73
C TYR A 322 -29.86 -4.31 -29.46
N TYR A 323 -30.38 -5.47 -29.86
CA TYR A 323 -29.73 -6.76 -29.72
C TYR A 323 -28.37 -6.81 -30.39
N LEU A 324 -28.28 -6.45 -31.68
CA LEU A 324 -27.01 -6.46 -32.42
C LEU A 324 -25.98 -5.52 -31.79
N LYS A 325 -26.38 -4.29 -31.44
CA LYS A 325 -25.49 -3.33 -30.78
C LYS A 325 -24.99 -3.82 -29.42
N HIS A 326 -25.87 -4.40 -28.61
CA HIS A 326 -25.49 -4.91 -27.29
C HIS A 326 -24.65 -6.17 -27.40
N LYS A 327 -24.96 -7.07 -28.33
CA LYS A 327 -24.17 -8.26 -28.61
C LYS A 327 -22.75 -7.88 -29.00
N HIS A 328 -22.60 -6.97 -29.97
CA HIS A 328 -21.30 -6.46 -30.38
C HIS A 328 -20.55 -5.83 -29.21
N LEU A 329 -21.21 -4.99 -28.39
CA LEU A 329 -20.59 -4.40 -27.20
C LEU A 329 -20.10 -5.45 -26.21
N ILE A 330 -20.92 -6.48 -25.92
CA ILE A 330 -20.56 -7.56 -24.99
C ILE A 330 -19.36 -8.35 -25.53
N LEU A 331 -19.35 -8.69 -26.81
CA LEU A 331 -18.23 -9.39 -27.46
C LEU A 331 -16.95 -8.55 -27.41
N TYR A 332 -17.05 -7.25 -27.70
CA TYR A 332 -15.93 -6.32 -27.59
C TYR A 332 -15.39 -6.24 -26.15
N GLU A 333 -16.26 -6.06 -25.15
CA GLU A 333 -15.89 -6.02 -23.74
C GLU A 333 -15.23 -7.34 -23.30
N TRP A 334 -15.74 -8.47 -23.76
CA TRP A 334 -15.16 -9.78 -23.48
C TRP A 334 -13.74 -9.90 -24.06
N LYS A 335 -13.54 -9.52 -25.32
CA LYS A 335 -12.21 -9.49 -25.96
C LYS A 335 -11.24 -8.61 -25.18
N GLN A 336 -11.66 -7.39 -24.81
CA GLN A 336 -10.83 -6.46 -24.03
C GLN A 336 -10.51 -6.98 -22.63
N ALA A 337 -11.49 -7.57 -21.94
CA ALA A 337 -11.29 -8.15 -20.61
C ALA A 337 -10.28 -9.31 -20.65
N ARG A 338 -10.30 -10.15 -21.70
CA ARG A 338 -9.32 -11.23 -21.90
C ARG A 338 -7.91 -10.68 -22.15
N ILE A 339 -7.77 -9.67 -23.00
CA ILE A 339 -6.48 -9.01 -23.25
C ILE A 339 -5.92 -8.42 -21.95
N ALA A 340 -6.75 -7.73 -21.18
CA ALA A 340 -6.37 -7.15 -19.89
C ALA A 340 -5.97 -8.23 -18.87
N LEU A 341 -6.71 -9.34 -18.79
CA LEU A 341 -6.37 -10.45 -17.89
C LEU A 341 -5.06 -11.13 -18.31
N LYS A 342 -4.80 -11.27 -19.62
CA LYS A 342 -3.54 -11.82 -20.12
C LYS A 342 -2.34 -10.97 -19.71
N LEU A 343 -2.43 -9.65 -19.89
CA LEU A 343 -1.38 -8.72 -19.45
C LEU A 343 -1.19 -8.79 -17.92
N LYS A 344 -2.29 -8.84 -17.16
CA LYS A 344 -2.24 -8.97 -15.71
C LYS A 344 -1.56 -10.27 -15.27
N ALA A 345 -1.89 -11.40 -15.89
CA ALA A 345 -1.28 -12.70 -15.59
C ALA A 345 0.23 -12.67 -15.85
N GLN A 346 0.67 -12.09 -16.98
CA GLN A 346 2.08 -11.92 -17.31
C GLN A 346 2.83 -11.11 -16.23
N VAL A 347 2.27 -9.97 -15.81
CA VAL A 347 2.87 -9.13 -14.77
C VAL A 347 2.93 -9.86 -13.43
N VAL A 348 1.84 -10.50 -13.00
CA VAL A 348 1.77 -11.20 -11.71
C VAL A 348 2.75 -12.38 -11.65
N PHE A 349 2.88 -13.15 -12.75
CA PHE A 349 3.84 -14.25 -12.80
C PHE A 349 5.28 -13.74 -12.75
N GLN A 350 5.57 -12.62 -13.42
CA GLN A 350 6.87 -11.98 -13.35
C GLN A 350 7.19 -11.48 -11.92
N GLU A 351 6.23 -10.83 -11.25
CA GLU A 351 6.37 -10.38 -9.86
C GLU A 351 6.61 -11.56 -8.90
N ALA A 352 5.96 -12.70 -9.13
CA ALA A 352 6.15 -13.92 -8.35
C ALA A 352 7.59 -14.47 -8.50
N TYR A 353 8.15 -14.45 -9.70
CA TYR A 353 9.56 -14.80 -9.93
C TYR A 353 10.51 -13.86 -9.21
N GLU A 354 10.32 -12.55 -9.38
CA GLU A 354 11.17 -11.54 -8.74
C GLU A 354 11.11 -11.64 -7.22
N LEU A 355 9.94 -11.98 -6.65
CA LEU A 355 9.80 -12.23 -5.22
C LEU A 355 10.57 -13.48 -4.78
N GLN A 356 10.46 -14.59 -5.51
CA GLN A 356 11.19 -15.82 -5.18
C GLN A 356 12.71 -15.60 -5.25
N GLU A 357 13.20 -14.93 -6.29
CA GLU A 357 14.63 -14.63 -6.43
C GLU A 357 15.12 -13.74 -5.28
N ARG A 358 14.37 -12.70 -4.93
CA ARG A 358 14.68 -11.83 -3.80
C ARG A 358 14.73 -12.58 -2.48
N LEU A 359 13.78 -13.51 -2.25
CA LEU A 359 13.77 -14.36 -1.06
C LEU A 359 14.97 -15.33 -1.03
N ALA A 360 15.35 -15.89 -2.18
CA ALA A 360 16.53 -16.74 -2.30
C ALA A 360 17.83 -15.95 -2.00
N GLN A 361 17.97 -14.75 -2.55
CA GLN A 361 19.11 -13.85 -2.26
C GLN A 361 19.18 -13.51 -0.77
N GLN A 362 18.06 -13.12 -0.15
CA GLN A 362 18.00 -12.86 1.30
C GLN A 362 18.36 -14.08 2.14
N HIS A 363 17.96 -15.28 1.70
CA HIS A 363 18.33 -16.52 2.37
C HIS A 363 19.84 -16.77 2.28
N GLU A 364 20.43 -16.60 1.10
CA GLU A 364 21.87 -16.74 0.87
C GLU A 364 22.67 -15.73 1.71
N GLU A 365 22.24 -14.47 1.75
CA GLU A 365 22.85 -13.42 2.58
C GLU A 365 22.79 -13.77 4.07
N LYS A 366 21.64 -14.25 4.56
CA LYS A 366 21.50 -14.70 5.95
C LYS A 366 22.44 -15.88 6.25
N MET A 367 22.62 -16.81 5.31
CA MET A 367 23.56 -17.91 5.46
C MET A 367 25.02 -17.41 5.50
N LYS A 368 25.40 -16.49 4.61
CA LYS A 368 26.73 -15.85 4.62
C LYS A 368 26.99 -15.09 5.93
N GLN A 369 26.02 -14.34 6.42
CA GLN A 369 26.11 -13.62 7.71
C GLN A 369 26.28 -14.59 8.88
N ARG A 370 25.50 -15.69 8.92
CA ARG A 370 25.65 -16.73 9.96
C ARG A 370 27.04 -17.35 9.95
N ALA A 371 27.55 -17.73 8.77
CA ALA A 371 28.89 -18.28 8.61
C ALA A 371 29.98 -17.29 9.08
N LEU A 372 29.84 -16.01 8.75
CA LEU A 372 30.76 -14.97 9.23
C LEU A 372 30.70 -14.81 10.76
N CYS A 373 29.51 -14.78 11.35
CA CYS A 373 29.34 -14.71 12.79
C CYS A 373 29.98 -15.90 13.51
N GLU A 374 29.85 -17.11 12.95
CA GLU A 374 30.49 -18.32 13.48
C GLU A 374 32.02 -18.23 13.40
N GLN A 375 32.57 -17.76 12.27
CA GLN A 375 34.01 -17.52 12.13
C GLN A 375 34.53 -16.50 13.16
N LEU A 376 33.82 -15.38 13.33
CA LEU A 376 34.18 -14.36 14.31
C LEU A 376 34.07 -14.89 15.75
N ALA A 377 33.03 -15.64 16.09
CA ALA A 377 32.90 -16.29 17.39
C ALA A 377 34.07 -17.24 17.68
N ASN A 378 34.46 -18.04 16.70
CA ASN A 378 35.63 -18.92 16.80
C ASN A 378 36.94 -18.15 16.99
N GLN A 379 37.11 -17.00 16.32
CA GLN A 379 38.29 -16.13 16.52
C GLN A 379 38.30 -15.52 17.92
N VAL A 380 37.15 -15.03 18.41
CA VAL A 380 37.01 -14.49 19.76
C VAL A 380 37.30 -15.57 20.81
N GLN A 381 36.84 -16.80 20.61
CA GLN A 381 37.12 -17.90 21.51
C GLN A 381 38.62 -18.23 21.55
N LYS A 382 39.28 -18.37 20.38
CA LYS A 382 40.73 -18.55 20.30
C LYS A 382 41.50 -17.41 20.98
N TRP A 383 41.01 -16.16 20.87
CA TRP A 383 41.62 -15.03 21.56
C TRP A 383 41.44 -15.12 23.08
N ARG A 384 40.25 -15.49 23.57
CA ARG A 384 40.00 -15.72 25.00
C ARG A 384 40.90 -16.81 25.57
N ASP A 385 41.05 -17.92 24.86
CA ASP A 385 41.92 -19.03 25.27
C ASP A 385 43.38 -18.57 25.37
N LYS A 386 43.87 -17.81 24.38
CA LYS A 386 45.21 -17.19 24.44
C LYS A 386 45.36 -16.22 25.61
N GLN A 387 44.33 -15.42 25.94
CA GLN A 387 44.38 -14.53 27.10
C GLN A 387 44.47 -15.32 28.42
N LEU A 388 43.71 -16.41 28.54
CA LEU A 388 43.78 -17.29 29.70
C LEU A 388 45.17 -17.93 29.84
N GLU A 389 45.76 -18.38 28.73
CA GLU A 389 47.11 -18.94 28.72
C GLU A 389 48.16 -17.90 29.17
N ILE A 390 48.07 -16.66 28.67
CA ILE A 390 48.94 -15.55 29.11
C ILE A 390 48.79 -15.29 30.61
N LEU A 391 47.56 -15.28 31.13
CA LEU A 391 47.31 -15.10 32.56
C LEU A 391 47.89 -16.23 33.40
N GLU A 392 47.81 -17.47 32.92
CA GLU A 392 48.38 -18.62 33.61
C GLU A 392 49.92 -18.57 33.61
N ILE A 393 50.54 -18.19 32.49
CA ILE A 393 52.00 -17.98 32.42
C ILE A 393 52.43 -16.86 33.37
N LYS A 394 51.71 -15.73 33.41
CA LYS A 394 52.00 -14.63 34.35
C LYS A 394 51.92 -15.11 35.80
N ARG A 395 50.87 -15.88 36.15
CA ARG A 395 50.70 -16.45 37.49
C ARG A 395 51.87 -17.36 37.87
N LYS A 396 52.28 -18.26 36.97
CA LYS A 396 53.44 -19.15 37.18
C LYS A 396 54.73 -18.35 37.38
N LEU A 397 54.90 -17.26 36.63
CA LEU A 397 56.08 -16.40 36.72
C LEU A 397 56.10 -15.60 38.05
N GLU A 398 54.95 -15.11 38.50
CA GLU A 398 54.80 -14.47 39.82
C GLU A 398 55.02 -15.46 40.97
N GLU A 399 54.55 -16.69 40.85
CA GLU A 399 54.79 -17.74 41.84
C GLU A 399 56.26 -18.12 41.91
N SER A 400 56.92 -18.29 40.76
CA SER A 400 58.36 -18.52 40.68
C SER A 400 59.18 -17.36 41.27
N LYS A 401 58.80 -16.10 41.00
CA LYS A 401 59.42 -14.93 41.63
C LYS A 401 59.27 -14.94 43.15
N ARG A 402 58.07 -15.21 43.68
CA ARG A 402 57.81 -15.31 45.12
C ARG A 402 58.64 -16.41 45.78
N GLN A 403 58.73 -17.58 45.14
CA GLN A 403 59.58 -18.67 45.63
C GLN A 403 61.06 -18.28 45.65
N ALA A 404 61.56 -17.61 44.61
CA ALA A 404 62.93 -17.12 44.56
C ALA A 404 63.23 -16.06 45.63
N GLU A 405 62.28 -15.15 45.93
CA GLU A 405 62.40 -14.18 47.02
C GLU A 405 62.43 -14.85 48.39
N LEU A 406 61.53 -15.81 48.65
CA LEU A 406 61.54 -16.59 49.89
C LEU A 406 62.86 -17.36 50.06
N GLU A 407 63.41 -17.91 48.98
CA GLU A 407 64.67 -18.62 49.02
C GLU A 407 65.86 -17.68 49.31
N LYS A 408 65.86 -16.47 48.76
CA LYS A 408 66.85 -15.43 49.12
C LYS A 408 66.77 -15.06 50.60
N ILE A 409 65.56 -14.83 51.12
CA ILE A 409 65.36 -14.52 52.55
C ILE A 409 65.87 -15.67 53.42
N ARG A 410 65.60 -16.93 53.05
CA ARG A 410 66.13 -18.11 53.76
C ARG A 410 67.66 -18.14 53.76
N GLN A 411 68.28 -17.92 52.60
CA GLN A 411 69.75 -17.89 52.47
C GLN A 411 70.37 -16.73 53.27
N GLU A 412 69.76 -15.55 53.31
CA GLU A 412 70.20 -14.43 54.14
C GLU A 412 70.06 -14.72 55.63
N HIS A 413 68.98 -15.38 56.03
CA HIS A 413 68.77 -15.80 57.42
C HIS A 413 69.83 -16.81 57.87
N GLU A 414 70.12 -17.83 57.06
CA GLU A 414 71.17 -18.82 57.34
C GLU A 414 72.57 -18.19 57.42
N ARG A 415 72.90 -17.26 56.51
CA ARG A 415 74.17 -16.51 56.57
C ARG A 415 74.28 -15.68 57.85
N SER A 416 73.18 -15.02 58.25
CA SER A 416 73.12 -14.24 59.49
C SER A 416 73.29 -15.12 60.73
N GLN A 417 72.69 -16.32 60.75
CA GLN A 417 72.86 -17.27 61.85
C GLN A 417 74.32 -17.77 61.95
N LYS A 418 74.96 -18.10 60.82
CA LYS A 418 76.37 -18.52 60.81
C LYS A 418 77.30 -17.42 61.34
N GLN A 419 77.06 -16.14 60.99
CA GLN A 419 77.84 -15.02 61.52
C GLN A 419 77.64 -14.82 63.03
N ARG A 420 76.40 -14.96 63.54
CA ARG A 420 76.13 -14.90 64.98
C ARG A 420 76.86 -15.99 65.76
N GLN A 421 76.92 -17.20 65.22
CA GLN A 421 77.64 -18.33 65.82
C GLN A 421 79.15 -18.05 65.91
N GLN A 422 79.76 -17.60 64.82
CA GLN A 422 81.20 -17.25 64.78
C GLN A 422 81.54 -16.10 65.74
N THR A 423 80.64 -15.13 65.92
CA THR A 423 80.85 -14.02 66.85
C THR A 423 80.80 -14.49 68.31
N LYS A 424 79.89 -15.42 68.63
CA LYS A 424 79.75 -16.03 69.97
C LYS A 424 80.99 -16.85 70.37
N GLU A 425 81.56 -17.59 69.43
CA GLU A 425 82.77 -18.39 69.65
C GLU A 425 84.00 -17.50 69.95
N LYS A 426 84.20 -16.42 69.19
CA LYS A 426 85.27 -15.43 69.45
C LYS A 426 85.14 -14.73 70.82
N LEU A 427 83.91 -14.48 71.26
CA LEU A 427 83.65 -13.92 72.59
C LEU A 427 84.04 -14.89 73.72
N ALA A 428 83.79 -16.20 73.55
CA ALA A 428 84.16 -17.21 74.55
C ALA A 428 85.68 -17.33 74.73
N GLU A 429 86.44 -17.31 73.63
CA GLU A 429 87.91 -17.33 73.67
C GLU A 429 88.51 -16.10 74.37
N TYR A 430 87.92 -14.92 74.17
CA TYR A 430 88.34 -13.69 74.84
C TYR A 430 88.15 -13.76 76.36
N TYR A 431 86.98 -14.25 76.83
CA TYR A 431 86.72 -14.40 78.27
C TYR A 431 87.65 -15.45 78.92
N SER A 432 87.96 -16.54 78.23
CA SER A 432 88.91 -17.56 78.73
C SER A 432 90.32 -17.01 78.94
N LYS A 433 90.82 -16.14 78.05
CA LYS A 433 92.14 -15.50 78.18
C LYS A 433 92.19 -14.50 79.34
N LYS A 434 91.09 -13.78 79.60
CA LYS A 434 90.99 -12.82 80.70
C LYS A 434 91.06 -13.49 82.08
N GLU A 435 90.55 -14.71 82.19
CA GLU A 435 90.56 -15.46 83.46
C GLU A 435 91.95 -16.00 83.81
N GLN A 436 92.72 -16.45 82.82
CA GLN A 436 94.09 -16.93 83.02
C GLN A 436 95.04 -15.84 83.52
N ILE A 437 94.86 -14.58 83.06
CA ILE A 437 95.64 -13.43 83.52
C ILE A 437 95.35 -13.12 84.99
N ARG A 438 94.08 -13.19 85.40
CA ARG A 438 93.65 -12.95 86.79
C ARG A 438 94.25 -13.95 87.78
N LEU A 439 94.33 -15.22 87.41
CA LEU A 439 94.96 -16.27 88.23
C LEU A 439 96.47 -16.06 88.41
N ALA A 440 97.17 -15.59 87.38
CA ALA A 440 98.61 -15.33 87.44
C ALA A 440 98.97 -14.11 88.33
N GLU A 441 98.09 -13.11 88.42
CA GLU A 441 98.25 -11.96 89.31
C GLU A 441 98.05 -12.35 90.78
N TYR A 442 97.05 -13.19 91.07
CA TYR A 442 96.79 -13.71 92.42
C TYR A 442 97.98 -14.51 92.99
N GLU A 443 98.61 -15.36 92.17
CA GLU A 443 99.79 -16.13 92.60
C GLU A 443 101.04 -15.28 92.89
N LYS A 444 101.14 -14.08 92.31
CA LYS A 444 102.24 -13.13 92.59
C LYS A 444 102.04 -12.40 93.92
N GLU A 445 100.80 -12.02 94.23
CA GLU A 445 100.46 -11.35 95.48
C GLU A 445 100.61 -12.30 96.68
N GLN A 446 100.25 -13.58 96.52
CA GLN A 446 100.40 -14.60 97.56
C GLN A 446 101.87 -14.78 97.98
N ARG A 447 102.81 -14.83 97.03
CA ARG A 447 104.26 -14.98 97.33
C ARG A 447 104.83 -13.80 98.12
N ARG A 448 104.32 -12.59 97.85
CA ARG A 448 104.73 -11.36 98.55
C ARG A 448 104.26 -11.35 100.01
N LEU A 449 103.11 -11.96 100.27
CA LEU A 449 102.54 -12.10 101.61
C LEU A 449 103.36 -13.07 102.48
N ASP A 450 103.77 -14.20 101.91
CA ASP A 450 104.55 -15.22 102.62
C ASP A 450 105.95 -14.73 103.03
N GLU A 451 106.62 -13.94 102.16
CA GLU A 451 107.90 -13.29 102.48
C GLU A 451 107.78 -12.31 103.65
N MET A 452 106.70 -11.51 103.72
CA MET A 452 106.45 -10.60 104.84
C MET A 452 106.19 -11.34 106.15
N GLN A 453 105.47 -12.47 106.10
CA GLN A 453 105.18 -13.27 107.30
C GLN A 453 106.43 -13.94 107.89
N SER A 454 107.37 -14.37 107.04
CA SER A 454 108.66 -14.94 107.49
C SER A 454 109.50 -13.92 108.27
N ILE A 455 109.52 -12.65 107.86
CA ILE A 455 110.27 -11.58 108.53
C ILE A 455 109.65 -11.25 109.90
N LEU A 456 108.31 -11.20 109.97
CA LEU A 456 107.59 -10.95 111.22
C LEU A 456 107.79 -12.07 112.25
N ALA A 457 107.86 -13.33 111.81
CA ALA A 457 108.11 -14.46 112.70
C ALA A 457 109.52 -14.43 113.33
N GLU A 458 110.53 -13.98 112.58
CA GLU A 458 111.90 -13.81 113.10
C GLU A 458 112.01 -12.68 114.15
N GLN A 459 111.29 -11.58 113.97
CA GLN A 459 111.19 -10.50 114.96
C GLN A 459 110.47 -10.97 116.22
N HIS A 460 109.35 -11.69 116.09
CA HIS A 460 108.59 -12.22 117.22
C HIS A 460 109.43 -13.17 118.12
N ARG A 461 110.32 -13.98 117.52
CA ARG A 461 111.21 -14.88 118.28
C ARG A 461 112.22 -14.12 119.14
N LYS A 462 112.82 -13.05 118.58
CA LYS A 462 113.81 -12.21 119.27
C LYS A 462 113.18 -11.38 120.41
N ASP A 463 111.95 -10.93 120.23
CA ASP A 463 111.23 -10.19 121.27
C ASP A 463 110.72 -11.09 122.40
N TRP A 464 110.35 -12.35 122.11
CA TRP A 464 109.95 -13.33 123.13
C TRP A 464 111.07 -13.69 124.11
N GLU A 465 112.31 -13.88 123.60
CA GLU A 465 113.50 -14.12 124.43
C GLU A 465 113.81 -12.93 125.34
N ARG A 466 113.59 -11.70 124.85
CA ARG A 466 113.80 -10.45 125.59
C ARG A 466 112.82 -10.24 126.75
N VAL A 467 111.56 -10.64 126.57
CA VAL A 467 110.51 -10.48 127.59
C VAL A 467 110.66 -11.54 128.70
N LYS A 468 111.01 -12.79 128.36
CA LYS A 468 111.22 -13.86 129.33
C LYS A 468 112.37 -13.57 130.31
N PHE A 469 113.47 -13.01 129.81
CA PHE A 469 114.62 -12.60 130.63
C PHE A 469 114.26 -11.50 131.65
N ARG A 470 113.40 -10.53 131.26
CA ARG A 470 112.97 -9.45 132.17
C ARG A 470 111.91 -9.89 133.18
N GLN A 471 111.18 -10.96 132.89
CA GLN A 471 110.15 -11.51 133.77
C GLN A 471 110.78 -12.30 134.93
N GLU A 472 111.85 -13.05 134.65
CA GLU A 472 112.66 -13.76 135.65
C GLU A 472 113.41 -12.79 136.60
N GLU A 473 113.90 -11.64 136.10
CA GLU A 473 114.51 -10.58 136.94
C GLU A 473 113.51 -9.92 137.91
N TYR A 474 112.25 -9.78 137.50
CA TYR A 474 111.22 -9.12 138.31
C TYR A 474 110.70 -10.02 139.44
N GLU A 475 110.68 -11.34 139.23
CA GLU A 475 110.24 -12.33 140.22
C GLU A 475 111.25 -12.55 141.34
N GLN A 476 112.55 -12.49 141.06
CA GLN A 476 113.61 -12.52 142.09
C GLN A 476 113.56 -11.29 143.01
N LYS A 477 113.42 -10.07 142.44
CA LYS A 477 113.31 -8.82 143.22
C LYS A 477 112.07 -8.78 144.14
N ARG A 478 111.00 -9.49 143.79
CA ARG A 478 109.77 -9.56 144.59
C ARG A 478 109.87 -10.53 145.78
N GLN A 479 110.71 -11.55 145.68
CA GLN A 479 110.95 -12.51 146.76
C GLN A 479 111.87 -11.88 147.82
N ASP A 480 112.94 -11.20 147.40
CA ASP A 480 113.87 -10.49 148.30
C ASP A 480 113.20 -9.40 149.15
N LEU A 481 112.19 -8.70 148.61
CA LEU A 481 111.48 -7.63 149.31
C LEU A 481 110.51 -8.18 150.39
N ARG A 482 109.94 -9.37 150.16
CA ARG A 482 109.03 -10.01 151.12
C ARG A 482 109.76 -10.57 152.34
N GLU A 483 110.98 -11.08 152.16
CA GLU A 483 111.82 -11.57 153.26
C GLU A 483 112.34 -10.43 154.14
N ARG A 484 112.63 -9.25 153.58
CA ARG A 484 113.04 -8.06 154.35
C ARG A 484 111.94 -7.55 155.28
N ASN A 485 110.71 -7.42 154.78
CA ASN A 485 109.58 -6.93 155.60
C ASN A 485 109.24 -7.88 156.76
N GLN A 486 109.41 -9.20 156.59
CA GLN A 486 109.13 -10.18 157.66
C GLN A 486 110.19 -10.20 158.78
N ASN A 487 111.40 -9.70 158.53
CA ASN A 487 112.41 -9.50 159.56
C ASN A 487 112.19 -8.18 160.32
N GLU A 488 111.79 -7.10 159.63
CA GLU A 488 111.51 -5.80 160.27
C GLU A 488 110.33 -5.86 161.25
N GLU A 489 109.27 -6.61 160.93
CA GLU A 489 108.14 -6.82 161.87
C GLU A 489 108.53 -7.62 163.12
N ARG A 490 109.52 -8.51 163.03
CA ARG A 490 110.02 -9.27 164.20
C ARG A 490 110.88 -8.42 165.13
N GLU A 491 111.56 -7.40 164.59
CA GLU A 491 112.40 -6.49 165.38
C GLU A 491 111.59 -5.44 166.15
N GLU A 492 110.49 -4.93 165.60
CA GLU A 492 109.65 -3.94 166.30
C GLU A 492 108.84 -4.57 167.44
N ILE A 493 108.37 -5.83 167.30
CA ILE A 493 107.70 -6.57 168.38
C ILE A 493 108.65 -6.80 169.56
N ALA A 494 109.95 -7.03 169.31
CA ALA A 494 110.97 -7.16 170.37
C ALA A 494 111.28 -5.82 171.08
N LYS A 495 110.98 -4.67 170.45
CA LYS A 495 111.21 -3.32 170.99
C LYS A 495 110.07 -2.83 171.88
N GLU A 496 108.82 -3.16 171.55
CA GLU A 496 107.66 -2.84 172.38
C GLU A 496 107.63 -3.65 173.68
N GLU A 497 108.07 -4.92 173.64
CA GLU A 497 108.34 -5.73 174.84
C GLU A 497 109.56 -5.23 175.62
N ARG A 498 110.45 -4.47 174.95
CA ARG A 498 111.44 -3.59 175.56
C ARG A 498 110.79 -2.34 176.15
N LEU A 499 109.88 -2.66 177.05
CA LEU A 499 110.06 -2.22 178.40
C LEU A 499 109.66 -0.74 178.56
N GLN A 500 108.36 -0.46 178.67
CA GLN A 500 107.44 -1.16 179.59
C GLN A 500 108.03 -1.48 181.00
N ALA A 501 109.35 -1.63 181.20
CA ALA A 501 110.07 -1.54 182.48
C ALA A 501 110.78 -0.19 182.69
N LEU A 502 110.84 0.72 181.70
CA LEU A 502 111.10 2.14 182.00
C LEU A 502 109.85 2.87 182.51
N ALA A 503 108.70 2.20 182.45
CA ALA A 503 107.54 2.51 183.28
C ALA A 503 107.83 2.41 184.81
N GLU A 504 109.01 1.96 185.27
CA GLU A 504 109.22 1.56 186.68
C GLU A 504 110.04 2.51 187.57
N ARG A 505 110.54 3.69 187.14
CA ARG A 505 111.47 4.45 188.04
C ARG A 505 111.25 5.94 188.30
N VAL A 506 110.56 6.71 187.47
CA VAL A 506 110.55 8.18 187.65
C VAL A 506 109.20 8.81 187.30
N ARG A 507 108.15 8.40 188.01
CA ARG A 507 106.83 9.04 187.95
C ARG A 507 106.55 9.86 189.22
N PRO A 508 106.25 11.17 189.10
CA PRO A 508 105.66 11.97 190.16
C PRO A 508 104.16 12.23 189.93
N HIS A 509 103.41 12.24 191.03
CA HIS A 509 101.96 12.43 191.13
C HIS A 509 101.61 13.92 191.31
N VAL A 510 100.71 14.45 190.48
CA VAL A 510 99.87 15.64 190.74
C VAL A 510 98.51 15.40 190.07
N GLU A 511 97.43 15.62 190.80
CA GLU A 511 96.05 15.54 190.30
C GLU A 511 95.48 16.93 189.91
N ILE A 512 95.02 17.01 188.67
CA ILE A 512 93.74 17.51 188.12
C ILE A 512 93.13 18.87 188.58
N ASP A 513 92.96 19.79 187.61
CA ASP A 513 92.01 20.94 187.61
C ASP A 513 91.05 20.84 186.40
N HIS A 514 89.75 21.07 186.63
CA HIS A 514 88.60 20.79 185.76
C HIS A 514 88.02 21.99 184.99
N ALA A 515 88.58 23.20 185.04
CA ALA A 515 87.99 24.37 184.36
C ALA A 515 88.90 25.12 183.35
N ARG A 516 90.07 24.58 182.96
CA ARG A 516 91.08 25.38 182.23
C ARG A 516 91.63 24.84 180.88
N VAL A 517 91.26 23.64 180.42
CA VAL A 517 91.72 23.09 179.09
C VAL A 517 90.56 22.64 178.18
N LEU A 518 89.30 22.90 178.55
CA LEU A 518 88.17 22.84 177.60
C LEU A 518 87.97 24.23 176.94
N GLN A 519 88.83 24.56 175.98
CA GLN A 519 88.30 25.01 174.69
C GLN A 519 88.52 23.87 173.70
N PRO A 520 87.57 23.64 172.77
CA PRO A 520 87.85 22.87 171.58
C PRO A 520 88.87 23.64 170.74
N THR A 521 90.09 23.11 170.63
CA THR A 521 90.80 23.21 169.36
C THR A 521 89.95 22.46 168.37
N LYS A 522 89.28 23.22 167.50
CA LYS A 522 88.79 22.63 166.26
C LYS A 522 90.02 22.28 165.46
N VAL A 523 90.41 21.04 165.72
CA VAL A 523 90.86 20.05 164.76
C VAL A 523 90.49 20.55 163.36
N ASN A 524 91.50 21.05 162.64
CA ASN A 524 92.77 20.40 162.24
C ASN A 524 92.53 19.28 161.25
#